data_AF-A0A8J4BWQ4-F1
#
_entry.id   AF-A0A8J4BWQ4-F1
#
_cell.length_a   1.000
_cell.length_b   1.000
_cell.length_c   1.000
_cell.angle_alpha   90.00
_cell.angle_beta   90.00
_cell.angle_gamma   90.00
#
_symmetry.space_group_name_H-M   'P 1'
#
loop_
_entity.id
_entity.type
_entity.pdbx_description
1 polymer ?
#
loop_
_entity_poly.entity_id
_entity_poly.type
_entity_poly.pdbx_seq_one_letter_code
_entity_poly.pdbx_strand_id
1 'polypeptide(L)'
;MHVHLIAACLAFTGYIATPGVDHFGDDIRNNGSAWNAATECSNLPNCKGFNSNGWIKTAAAPLAPESSPVCFYTKIPGSCHSSLKMCETMGANHGQN
;
A
#
# COMPACT_ATOMS: atom_id res chain seq x y z
N MET A 1 7.34 29.91 7.49
CA MET A 1 6.33 28.83 7.33
C MET A 1 6.81 27.94 6.20
N HIS A 2 7.29 26.74 6.48
CA HIS A 2 7.65 25.80 5.41
C HIS A 2 6.37 25.12 4.93
N VAL A 3 5.88 25.53 3.76
CA VAL A 3 4.87 24.78 3.01
C VAL A 3 5.60 23.58 2.41
N HIS A 4 5.63 22.47 3.13
CA HIS A 4 5.97 21.19 2.52
C HIS A 4 4.81 20.83 1.61
N LEU A 5 4.98 21.05 0.30
CA LEU A 5 4.17 20.34 -0.69
C LEU A 5 4.45 18.85 -0.43
N ILE A 6 3.57 18.17 0.29
CA ILE A 6 3.63 16.73 0.43
C ILE A 6 3.56 16.20 -1.00
N ALA A 7 4.65 15.62 -1.50
CA ALA A 7 4.64 14.96 -2.79
C ALA A 7 3.48 13.97 -2.76
N ALA A 8 2.49 14.18 -3.63
CA ALA A 8 1.30 13.34 -3.65
C ALA A 8 1.74 11.90 -3.93
N CYS A 9 1.35 10.98 -3.06
CA CYS A 9 1.63 9.57 -3.25
C CYS A 9 0.97 9.08 -4.55
N LEU A 10 1.69 8.32 -5.37
CA LEU A 10 1.10 7.63 -6.51
C LEU A 10 -0.03 6.72 -6.02
N ALA A 11 -1.18 6.69 -6.71
CA ALA A 11 -2.27 5.80 -6.35
C ALA A 11 -2.05 4.40 -6.94
N PHE A 12 -2.36 3.36 -6.14
CA PHE A 12 -2.38 1.96 -6.58
C PHE A 12 -3.76 1.37 -6.29
N THR A 13 -4.37 0.74 -7.29
CA THR A 13 -5.66 0.06 -7.12
C THR A 13 -5.56 -1.01 -6.04
N GLY A 14 -6.48 -0.98 -5.06
CA GLY A 14 -6.49 -1.91 -3.92
C GLY A 14 -5.62 -1.46 -2.74
N TYR A 15 -5.09 -0.24 -2.76
CA TYR A 15 -4.27 0.31 -1.68
C TYR A 15 -4.72 1.72 -1.27
N ILE A 16 -4.56 2.03 0.02
CA ILE A 16 -4.69 3.38 0.57
C ILE A 16 -3.29 3.92 0.82
N ALA A 17 -2.97 5.07 0.22
CA ALA A 17 -1.68 5.72 0.38
C ALA A 17 -1.67 6.69 1.56
N THR A 18 -0.68 6.58 2.43
CA THR A 18 -0.43 7.51 3.54
C THR A 18 0.99 8.09 3.40
N PRO A 19 1.14 9.40 3.19
CA PRO A 19 2.45 10.03 3.05
C PRO A 19 3.20 10.15 4.38
N GLY A 20 4.52 10.11 4.32
CA GLY A 20 5.43 10.43 5.44
C GLY A 20 5.42 9.42 6.58
N VAL A 21 4.98 8.19 6.33
CA VAL A 21 4.91 7.13 7.33
C VAL A 21 5.44 5.82 6.78
N ASP A 22 5.89 4.94 7.68
CA ASP A 22 6.26 3.56 7.38
C ASP A 22 5.81 2.62 8.51
N HIS A 23 5.88 1.32 8.27
CA HIS A 23 5.85 0.32 9.34
C HIS A 23 7.23 -0.35 9.44
N PHE A 24 7.80 -0.48 10.64
CA PHE A 24 9.17 -0.96 10.81
C PHE A 24 9.22 -2.40 11.36
N GLY A 25 10.27 -3.14 10.99
CA GLY A 25 10.61 -4.43 11.61
C GLY A 25 9.87 -5.65 11.07
N ASP A 26 9.15 -5.51 9.96
CA ASP A 26 8.23 -6.53 9.43
C ASP A 26 8.35 -6.70 7.89
N ASP A 27 9.51 -6.34 7.35
CA ASP A 27 9.81 -6.44 5.93
C ASP A 27 9.90 -7.90 5.47
N ILE A 28 9.17 -8.23 4.40
CA ILE A 28 9.26 -9.53 3.70
C ILE A 28 10.47 -9.52 2.75
N ARG A 29 10.57 -8.48 1.90
CA ARG A 29 11.65 -8.23 0.94
C ARG A 29 11.52 -6.85 0.31
N ASN A 30 12.53 -6.46 -0.47
CA ASN A 30 12.53 -5.23 -1.28
C ASN A 30 12.46 -5.54 -2.78
N ASN A 31 11.51 -4.91 -3.47
CA ASN A 31 11.28 -5.03 -4.91
C ASN A 31 11.79 -3.84 -5.74
N GLY A 32 12.50 -2.91 -5.10
CA GLY A 32 13.18 -1.77 -5.69
C GLY A 32 12.27 -0.60 -6.10
N SER A 33 10.95 -0.81 -6.16
CA SER A 33 9.98 0.25 -6.48
C SER A 33 8.60 -0.04 -5.91
N ALA A 34 7.83 1.02 -5.72
CA ALA A 34 6.41 0.95 -5.35
C ALA A 34 5.59 0.08 -6.32
N TRP A 35 5.83 0.19 -7.63
CA TRP A 35 5.08 -0.55 -8.66
C TRP A 35 5.31 -2.06 -8.58
N ASN A 36 6.56 -2.48 -8.45
CA ASN A 36 6.91 -3.90 -8.31
C ASN A 36 6.39 -4.45 -6.98
N ALA A 37 6.50 -3.66 -5.90
CA ALA A 37 5.96 -4.04 -4.60
C ALA A 37 4.44 -4.17 -4.61
N ALA A 38 3.70 -3.28 -5.27
CA ALA A 38 2.25 -3.37 -5.43
C ALA A 38 1.82 -4.64 -6.18
N THR A 39 2.52 -4.95 -7.27
CA THR A 39 2.27 -6.15 -8.09
C THR A 39 2.45 -7.41 -7.25
N GLU A 40 3.55 -7.49 -6.50
CA GLU A 40 3.86 -8.71 -5.77
C GLU A 40 3.09 -8.82 -4.44
N CYS A 41 2.90 -7.72 -3.72
CA CYS A 41 2.08 -7.67 -2.51
C CYS A 41 0.65 -8.13 -2.79
N SER A 42 0.11 -7.83 -3.98
CA SER A 42 -1.22 -8.29 -4.40
C SER A 42 -1.33 -9.82 -4.43
N ASN A 43 -0.26 -10.51 -4.83
CA ASN A 43 -0.18 -11.97 -4.93
C ASN A 43 0.22 -12.66 -3.62
N LEU A 44 0.65 -11.91 -2.61
CA LEU A 44 1.05 -12.46 -1.30
C LEU A 44 -0.08 -12.35 -0.27
N PRO A 45 -0.58 -13.48 0.29
CA PRO A 45 -1.60 -13.46 1.33
C PRO A 45 -1.13 -12.80 2.64
N ASN A 46 0.15 -12.94 2.97
CA ASN A 46 0.76 -12.37 4.16
C ASN A 46 1.18 -10.90 3.99
N CYS A 47 1.13 -10.33 2.78
CA CYS A 47 1.39 -8.91 2.60
C CYS A 47 0.22 -8.07 3.09
N LYS A 48 0.52 -7.07 3.93
CA LYS A 48 -0.46 -6.08 4.42
C LYS A 48 -0.20 -4.68 3.89
N GLY A 49 0.97 -4.42 3.34
CA GLY A 49 1.28 -3.17 2.67
C GLY A 49 2.69 -3.13 2.10
N PHE A 50 3.06 -1.99 1.53
CA PHE A 50 4.42 -1.72 1.07
C PHE A 50 4.73 -0.23 1.14
N ASN A 51 5.99 0.16 1.08
CA ASN A 51 6.35 1.58 0.96
C ASN A 51 6.90 1.95 -0.43
N SER A 52 7.00 3.24 -0.71
CA SER A 52 7.43 3.77 -2.02
C SER A 52 8.84 3.35 -2.44
N ASN A 53 9.67 2.90 -1.49
CA ASN A 53 11.01 2.36 -1.77
C ASN A 53 10.98 0.88 -2.19
N GLY A 54 9.81 0.24 -2.19
CA GLY A 54 9.62 -1.13 -2.63
C GLY A 54 9.68 -2.19 -1.52
N TRP A 55 9.75 -1.79 -0.24
CA TRP A 55 9.70 -2.73 0.88
C TRP A 55 8.28 -3.24 1.09
N ILE A 56 8.08 -4.55 1.00
CA ILE A 56 6.81 -5.24 1.23
C ILE A 56 6.74 -5.67 2.70
N LYS A 57 5.57 -5.53 3.34
CA LYS A 57 5.42 -5.62 4.79
C LYS A 57 4.32 -6.58 5.23
N THR A 58 4.54 -7.25 6.37
CA THR A 58 3.59 -8.20 6.97
C THR A 58 2.56 -7.54 7.89
N ALA A 59 2.73 -6.26 8.21
CA ALA A 59 1.81 -5.43 8.97
C ALA A 59 1.64 -4.05 8.28
N ALA A 60 0.55 -3.38 8.63
CA ALA A 60 0.20 -2.06 8.12
C ALA A 60 -0.25 -1.10 9.24
N ALA A 61 -0.14 -1.54 10.50
CA ALA A 61 -0.43 -0.76 11.69
C ALA A 61 0.34 -1.37 12.89
N PRO A 62 0.84 -0.52 13.81
CA PRO A 62 0.81 0.94 13.76
C PRO A 62 1.79 1.53 12.74
N LEU A 63 1.40 2.61 12.05
CA LEU A 63 2.32 3.37 11.20
C LEU A 63 3.07 4.40 12.03
N ALA A 64 4.36 4.56 11.76
CA ALA A 64 5.23 5.51 12.42
C ALA A 64 5.72 6.57 11.41
N PRO A 65 5.96 7.82 11.85
CA PRO A 65 6.52 8.85 10.99
C PRO A 65 7.87 8.42 10.41
N GLU A 66 8.05 8.64 9.12
CA GLU A 66 9.31 8.43 8.41
C GLU A 66 9.94 9.79 8.08
N SER A 67 11.26 9.90 8.29
CA SER A 67 12.00 11.15 8.10
C SER A 67 12.26 11.45 6.62
N SER A 68 12.23 10.41 5.78
CA SER A 68 12.31 10.49 4.32
C SER A 68 10.92 10.66 3.69
N PRO A 69 10.76 11.34 2.53
CA PRO A 69 9.50 11.42 1.82
C PRO A 69 9.12 10.05 1.23
N VAL A 70 8.58 9.16 2.07
CA VAL A 70 8.05 7.88 1.66
C VAL A 70 6.53 7.90 1.68
N CYS A 71 5.92 7.04 0.88
CA CYS A 71 4.50 6.75 0.97
C CYS A 71 4.33 5.31 1.43
N PHE A 72 3.51 5.09 2.46
CA PHE A 72 3.06 3.76 2.83
C PHE A 72 1.75 3.44 2.13
N TYR A 73 1.64 2.22 1.61
CA TYR A 73 0.49 1.72 0.86
C TYR A 73 -0.13 0.56 1.62
N THR A 74 -1.22 0.83 2.34
CA THR A 74 -1.96 -0.20 3.08
C THR A 74 -2.86 -0.96 2.12
N LYS A 75 -2.73 -2.29 2.10
CA LYS A 75 -3.57 -3.17 1.28
C LYS A 75 -4.99 -3.18 1.83
N ILE A 76 -5.97 -2.94 0.97
CA ILE A 76 -7.39 -3.03 1.33
C ILE A 76 -7.76 -4.52 1.39
N PRO A 77 -8.24 -5.05 2.53
CA PRO A 77 -8.71 -6.42 2.60
C PRO A 77 -9.87 -6.64 1.60
N GLY A 78 -9.79 -7.69 0.80
CA GLY A 78 -10.84 -8.03 -0.18
C GLY A 78 -10.90 -7.13 -1.43
N SER A 79 -9.93 -6.22 -1.65
CA SER A 79 -9.89 -5.47 -2.92
C SER A 79 -9.48 -6.39 -4.06
N CYS A 80 -10.36 -6.50 -5.06
CA CYS A 80 -10.18 -7.42 -6.17
C CYS A 80 -9.26 -6.79 -7.22
N HIS A 81 -8.08 -7.39 -7.43
CA HIS A 81 -7.18 -7.05 -8.52
C HIS A 81 -7.73 -7.69 -9.81
N SER A 82 -7.94 -6.89 -10.85
CA SER A 82 -8.64 -7.29 -12.10
C SER A 82 -7.99 -8.46 -12.88
N SER A 83 -6.87 -9.00 -12.41
CA SER A 83 -6.13 -10.09 -13.05
C SER A 83 -6.14 -11.44 -12.32
N LEU A 84 -6.75 -11.56 -11.13
CA LEU A 84 -6.88 -12.86 -10.45
C LEU A 84 -8.35 -13.10 -10.03
N LYS A 85 -8.94 -14.19 -10.52
CA LYS A 85 -10.30 -14.70 -10.23
C LYS A 85 -10.49 -15.16 -8.77
N MET A 86 -10.05 -14.38 -7.78
CA MET A 86 -10.22 -14.68 -6.36
C MET A 86 -10.71 -13.42 -5.65
N CYS A 87 -11.93 -13.01 -6.00
CA CYS A 87 -12.67 -11.96 -5.32
C CYS A 87 -13.53 -12.64 -4.26
N GLU A 88 -13.04 -12.75 -3.01
CA GLU A 88 -13.96 -12.96 -1.90
C GLU A 88 -14.72 -11.64 -1.73
N THR A 89 -15.97 -11.68 -2.17
CA THR A 89 -16.93 -10.58 -2.23
C THR A 89 -17.04 -9.84 -0.89
N MET A 90 -16.50 -8.64 -0.82
CA MET A 90 -17.01 -7.60 0.08
C MET A 90 -18.03 -6.78 -0.70
N GLY A 91 -19.29 -7.26 -0.71
CA GLY A 91 -20.41 -6.46 -1.19
C GLY A 91 -20.67 -5.30 -0.24
N ALA A 92 -20.62 -4.07 -0.75
CA ALA A 92 -21.58 -3.00 -0.45
C ALA A 92 -21.28 -1.74 -1.29
N ASN A 93 -22.12 -1.50 -2.29
CA ASN A 93 -22.61 -0.19 -2.73
C ASN A 93 -21.61 0.96 -2.86
N HIS A 94 -21.08 1.16 -4.07
CA HIS A 94 -20.90 2.53 -4.56
C HIS A 94 -21.65 2.65 -5.90
N GLY A 95 -22.85 3.22 -5.82
CA GLY A 95 -23.65 3.54 -6.98
C GLY A 95 -22.95 4.56 -7.86
N GLN A 96 -22.98 4.31 -9.16
CA GLN A 96 -22.68 5.31 -10.18
C GLN A 96 -23.98 5.53 -10.94
N ASN A 97 -24.58 6.69 -10.67
CA ASN A 97 -25.58 7.31 -11.53
C ASN A 97 -24.84 8.00 -12.68
#